data_AF-A0A3Q1FI12-F1
#
_entry.id   AF-A0A3Q1FI12-F1
#
_cell.length_a   1.000
_cell.length_b   1.000
_cell.length_c   1.000
_cell.angle_alpha   90.00
_cell.angle_beta   90.00
_cell.angle_gamma   90.00
#
_symmetry.space_group_name_H-M   'P 1'
#
loop_
_entity.id
_entity.type
_entity.pdbx_description
1 polymer ?
#
loop_
_entity_poly.entity_id
_entity_poly.type
_entity_poly.pdbx_seq_one_letter_code
_entity_poly.pdbx_strand_id
1 'polypeptide(L)'
;VSLYVCVCLYTCVLGNVILFGKRLLQAGRHIMSHKSWMKTVPTENCDVLMTFADTTDDHTLLWLLNHIRLGIPELIIQIRHHKHTRVYAFFVTATYENLLRGAEEMGLRKAVKPEFGGGTRSFSCEEDYIYENIESELCFFTSQERQSIIKYWLDNLRAKHGEVLHNINFLEGQPIIPELSARGVIQQVFPLHEQRILSQLMKSWVQAVCEKQPLDDICDYFGVKIAMYFAWLGFYTTSMLYPAVIGFVLWMLTESDQTSRDICCVVFALFNVVWATLFLERWKRRGAELAYKWGTLDTPTESLEEPRPQFRGVKRCSPITGCEEFYYPPWRRRVFRWLVSLPICILCLCFVFLVMLICFELQEFVMGIKEMPRLARFIPKIMLAITVTACDEVYRKIACWLNDMENYRLQSAYEKNLIIKMVLFQFVNSYLSLFYIGFYLKDMERLKEMLLVLSLLRSLQRQVRVNVLPSLILKIQTCMVSVPWFFRALLRSKVRSLSILSRWEVTDQS
;
A
#
# COMPACT_ATOMS: atom_id res chain seq x y z
N VAL A 1 5.45 -17.22 -23.29
CA VAL A 1 6.12 -18.28 -22.50
C VAL A 1 6.92 -17.75 -21.31
N SER A 2 7.70 -16.67 -21.41
CA SER A 2 8.44 -16.13 -20.25
C SER A 2 7.60 -15.64 -19.06
N LEU A 3 6.32 -15.26 -19.21
CA LEU A 3 5.46 -14.95 -18.06
C LEU A 3 4.80 -16.18 -17.44
N TYR A 4 4.46 -17.19 -18.25
CA TYR A 4 3.97 -18.49 -17.75
C TYR A 4 5.10 -19.26 -17.08
N VAL A 5 6.32 -19.16 -17.61
CA VAL A 5 7.55 -19.63 -16.98
C VAL A 5 7.92 -18.74 -15.79
N CYS A 6 7.57 -17.46 -15.74
CA CYS A 6 7.79 -16.64 -14.54
C CYS A 6 6.76 -16.90 -13.44
N VAL A 7 5.51 -17.24 -13.75
CA VAL A 7 4.50 -17.70 -12.79
C VAL A 7 4.80 -19.14 -12.36
N CYS A 8 5.19 -20.01 -13.30
CA CYS A 8 5.67 -21.36 -13.01
C CYS A 8 7.01 -21.37 -12.28
N LEU A 9 7.94 -20.43 -12.51
CA LEU A 9 9.13 -20.24 -11.67
C LEU A 9 8.76 -19.55 -10.36
N TYR A 10 7.75 -18.67 -10.29
CA TYR A 10 7.29 -18.17 -8.98
C TYR A 10 6.76 -19.33 -8.14
N THR A 11 6.00 -20.25 -8.73
CA THR A 11 5.46 -21.45 -8.06
C THR A 11 6.50 -22.57 -7.90
N CYS A 12 7.49 -22.71 -8.79
CA CYS A 12 8.53 -23.74 -8.71
C CYS A 12 9.74 -23.27 -7.86
N VAL A 13 10.00 -21.97 -7.78
CA VAL A 13 10.90 -21.38 -6.78
C VAL A 13 10.20 -21.36 -5.42
N LEU A 14 8.89 -21.10 -5.32
CA LEU A 14 8.17 -21.39 -4.06
C LEU A 14 8.20 -22.88 -3.73
N GLY A 15 7.97 -23.78 -4.68
CA GLY A 15 8.02 -25.24 -4.49
C GLY A 15 9.40 -25.75 -4.08
N ASN A 16 10.47 -25.23 -4.69
CA ASN A 16 11.85 -25.55 -4.31
C ASN A 16 12.30 -24.82 -3.04
N VAL A 17 11.77 -23.63 -2.72
CA VAL A 17 11.95 -22.96 -1.41
C VAL A 17 11.18 -23.72 -0.31
N ILE A 18 10.08 -24.41 -0.64
CA ILE A 18 9.37 -25.32 0.27
C ILE A 18 10.14 -26.64 0.44
N LEU A 19 10.81 -27.15 -0.60
CA LEU A 19 11.65 -28.36 -0.50
C LEU A 19 12.99 -28.09 0.21
N PHE A 20 13.66 -26.97 -0.08
CA PHE A 20 14.84 -26.48 0.67
C PHE A 20 14.43 -26.02 2.08
N GLY A 21 13.19 -25.53 2.21
CA GLY A 21 12.52 -25.21 3.46
C GLY A 21 12.35 -26.42 4.37
N LYS A 22 12.24 -27.65 3.86
CA LYS A 22 12.15 -28.86 4.70
C LYS A 22 13.48 -29.22 5.40
N ARG A 23 14.63 -28.94 4.78
CA ARG A 23 15.96 -29.07 5.44
C ARG A 23 16.28 -27.87 6.33
N LEU A 24 15.87 -26.66 5.93
CA LEU A 24 15.90 -25.47 6.79
C LEU A 24 14.88 -25.49 7.93
N LEU A 25 13.85 -26.36 7.87
CA LEU A 25 12.88 -26.58 8.95
C LEU A 25 13.47 -27.40 10.10
N GLN A 26 14.50 -28.22 9.85
CA GLN A 26 15.23 -28.91 10.91
C GLN A 26 16.23 -27.98 11.61
N ALA A 27 16.96 -27.14 10.88
CA ALA A 27 17.77 -26.06 11.46
C ALA A 27 16.87 -24.97 12.11
N GLY A 28 15.72 -24.73 11.49
CA GLY A 28 14.65 -23.87 11.96
C GLY A 28 13.98 -24.41 13.22
N ARG A 29 13.91 -25.73 13.46
CA ARG A 29 13.38 -26.28 14.72
C ARG A 29 14.22 -25.89 15.94
N HIS A 30 15.53 -25.70 15.79
CA HIS A 30 16.38 -25.19 16.87
C HIS A 30 16.26 -23.66 17.05
N ILE A 31 15.94 -22.92 15.98
CA ILE A 31 15.69 -21.46 16.03
C ILE A 31 14.22 -21.14 16.42
N MET A 32 13.26 -22.03 16.14
CA MET A 32 11.82 -21.93 16.43
C MET A 32 11.44 -22.30 17.88
N SER A 33 12.44 -22.47 18.75
CA SER A 33 12.28 -22.22 20.19
C SER A 33 11.78 -20.78 20.48
N HIS A 34 11.88 -19.88 19.48
CA HIS A 34 11.33 -18.52 19.43
C HIS A 34 9.85 -18.35 19.82
N LYS A 35 9.00 -19.40 19.79
CA LYS A 35 7.60 -19.31 20.27
C LYS A 35 7.48 -18.95 21.77
N SER A 36 8.55 -19.09 22.54
CA SER A 36 8.59 -18.70 23.96
C SER A 36 9.01 -17.23 24.18
N TRP A 37 9.71 -16.61 23.22
CA TRP A 37 10.42 -15.33 23.44
C TRP A 37 9.63 -14.07 23.10
N MET A 38 8.49 -14.23 22.42
CA MET A 38 7.59 -13.13 22.10
C MET A 38 6.14 -13.62 22.24
N LYS A 39 5.74 -14.01 23.46
CA LYS A 39 4.31 -13.99 23.81
C LYS A 39 3.89 -12.53 23.93
N THR A 40 3.75 -11.84 22.80
CA THR A 40 2.77 -10.75 22.73
C THR A 40 1.44 -11.42 23.04
N VAL A 41 0.93 -11.22 24.26
CA VAL A 41 -0.46 -11.58 24.55
C VAL A 41 -1.27 -10.81 23.50
N PRO A 42 -1.94 -11.50 22.55
CA PRO A 42 -2.78 -10.80 21.59
C PRO A 42 -3.75 -9.96 22.40
N THR A 43 -3.94 -8.71 22.02
CA THR A 43 -4.98 -7.90 22.63
C THR A 43 -6.30 -8.50 22.15
N GLU A 44 -6.90 -9.32 22.99
CA GLU A 44 -8.27 -9.77 22.79
C GLU A 44 -9.14 -8.50 22.81
N ASN A 45 -9.92 -8.31 21.74
CA ASN A 45 -10.92 -7.24 21.58
C ASN A 45 -10.37 -5.82 21.36
N CYS A 46 -9.39 -5.65 20.45
CA CYS A 46 -8.96 -4.33 19.99
C CYS A 46 -8.98 -4.24 18.46
N ASP A 47 -9.64 -3.20 17.94
CA ASP A 47 -9.80 -2.99 16.50
C ASP A 47 -8.75 -1.99 15.96
N VAL A 48 -8.54 -0.87 16.66
CA VAL A 48 -7.66 0.23 16.22
C VAL A 48 -6.66 0.62 17.31
N LEU A 49 -5.40 0.81 16.92
CA LEU A 49 -4.35 1.31 17.80
C LEU A 49 -3.96 2.74 17.40
N MET A 50 -3.91 3.63 18.39
CA MET A 50 -3.39 4.99 18.26
C MET A 50 -2.13 5.16 19.12
N THR A 51 -1.03 5.56 18.49
CA THR A 51 0.25 5.80 19.15
C THR A 51 0.63 7.28 19.11
N PHE A 52 1.29 7.73 20.17
CA PHE A 52 1.68 9.13 20.36
C PHE A 52 3.19 9.31 20.24
N ALA A 53 3.65 10.53 19.98
CA ALA A 53 5.07 10.83 20.02
C ALA A 53 5.62 10.75 21.46
N ASP A 54 6.87 10.33 21.62
CA ASP A 54 7.58 10.25 22.91
C ASP A 54 7.61 11.61 23.68
N THR A 55 7.43 12.71 22.97
CA THR A 55 7.40 14.08 23.50
C THR A 55 6.02 14.54 23.98
N THR A 56 4.99 13.71 23.83
CA THR A 56 3.61 14.10 24.15
C THR A 56 3.41 14.10 25.67
N ASP A 57 2.93 15.22 26.20
CA ASP A 57 2.65 15.42 27.61
C ASP A 57 1.36 14.69 28.04
N ASP A 58 1.34 14.25 29.30
CA ASP A 58 0.19 13.57 29.90
C ASP A 58 -1.09 14.44 29.86
N HIS A 59 -0.94 15.77 29.92
CA HIS A 59 -2.07 16.70 29.79
C HIS A 59 -2.70 16.63 28.39
N THR A 60 -1.91 16.64 27.31
CA THR A 60 -2.42 16.44 25.94
C THR A 60 -3.14 15.10 25.78
N LEU A 61 -2.60 14.03 26.37
CA LEU A 61 -3.22 12.70 26.30
C LEU A 61 -4.57 12.67 27.03
N LEU A 62 -4.64 13.24 28.24
CA LEU A 62 -5.86 13.34 29.03
C LEU A 62 -6.89 14.25 28.37
N TRP A 63 -6.46 15.37 27.78
CA TRP A 63 -7.31 16.27 27.01
C TRP A 63 -7.96 15.53 25.84
N LEU A 64 -7.16 14.81 25.05
CA LEU A 64 -7.66 14.05 23.91
C LEU A 64 -8.60 12.92 24.35
N LEU A 65 -8.25 12.20 25.42
CA LEU A 65 -9.10 11.15 25.98
C LEU A 65 -10.46 11.69 26.41
N ASN A 66 -10.49 12.86 27.06
CA ASN A 66 -11.73 13.49 27.50
C ASN A 66 -12.59 13.89 26.29
N HIS A 67 -11.98 14.45 25.25
CA HIS A 67 -12.68 14.78 24.02
C HIS A 67 -13.25 13.57 23.31
N ILE A 68 -12.51 12.46 23.23
CA ILE A 68 -13.07 11.24 22.62
C ILE A 68 -14.22 10.69 23.47
N ARG A 69 -14.10 10.66 24.80
CA ARG A 69 -15.16 10.16 25.69
C ARG A 69 -16.43 11.02 25.66
N LEU A 70 -16.29 12.34 25.53
CA LEU A 70 -17.43 13.26 25.48
C LEU A 70 -18.02 13.39 24.07
N GLY A 71 -17.18 13.29 23.04
CA GLY A 71 -17.60 13.44 21.65
C GLY A 71 -18.08 12.14 21.00
N ILE A 72 -17.57 11.00 21.44
CA ILE A 72 -17.89 9.67 20.91
C ILE A 72 -18.04 8.69 22.09
N PRO A 73 -19.14 8.76 22.85
CA PRO A 73 -19.39 7.88 23.98
C PRO A 73 -19.48 6.39 23.58
N GLU A 74 -19.66 6.09 22.29
CA GLU A 74 -19.73 4.76 21.71
C GLU A 74 -18.41 3.98 21.80
N LEU A 75 -17.28 4.69 21.90
CA LEU A 75 -15.94 4.11 21.88
C LEU A 75 -15.44 3.72 23.26
N ILE A 76 -14.89 2.52 23.36
CA ILE A 76 -14.18 2.03 24.53
C ILE A 76 -12.68 2.20 24.29
N ILE A 77 -12.04 3.01 25.13
CA ILE A 77 -10.60 3.27 25.07
C ILE A 77 -9.90 2.66 26.28
N GLN A 78 -8.94 1.76 26.01
CA GLN A 78 -7.99 1.27 27.00
C GLN A 78 -6.62 1.93 26.78
N ILE A 79 -6.08 2.57 27.81
CA ILE A 79 -4.75 3.18 27.76
C ILE A 79 -3.73 2.16 28.25
N ARG A 80 -2.67 1.94 27.47
CA ARG A 80 -1.53 1.12 27.91
C ARG A 80 -0.24 1.88 27.72
N HIS A 81 0.60 1.85 28.75
CA HIS A 81 1.95 2.38 28.69
C HIS A 81 2.93 1.29 28.26
N HIS A 82 3.60 1.48 27.13
CA HIS A 82 4.56 0.53 26.62
C HIS A 82 5.93 0.74 27.28
N LYS A 83 6.30 -0.16 28.21
CA LYS A 83 7.56 -0.08 28.99
C LYS A 83 8.83 0.06 28.14
N HIS A 84 8.82 -0.42 26.89
CA HIS A 84 9.99 -0.43 26.01
C HIS A 84 10.12 0.82 25.14
N THR A 85 9.00 1.36 24.65
CA THR A 85 8.99 2.57 23.83
C THR A 85 8.79 3.84 24.65
N ARG A 86 8.38 3.73 25.93
CA ARG A 86 7.97 4.88 26.78
C ARG A 86 6.85 5.71 26.18
N VAL A 87 6.06 5.09 25.30
CA VAL A 87 4.94 5.70 24.59
C VAL A 87 3.65 5.17 25.19
N TYR A 88 2.70 6.07 25.39
CA TYR A 88 1.31 5.69 25.64
C TYR A 88 0.65 5.28 24.33
N ALA A 89 -0.23 4.28 24.38
CA ALA A 89 -1.04 3.90 23.25
C ALA A 89 -2.49 3.73 23.68
N PHE A 90 -3.39 4.22 22.84
CA PHE A 90 -4.83 4.07 23.01
C PHE A 90 -5.29 2.88 22.17
N PHE A 91 -5.84 1.87 22.85
CA PHE A 91 -6.47 0.70 22.27
C PHE A 91 -7.96 1.00 22.19
N VAL A 92 -8.46 1.12 20.96
CA VAL A 92 -9.82 1.58 20.68
C VAL A 92 -10.65 0.42 20.14
N THR A 93 -11.83 0.25 20.72
CA THR A 93 -12.83 -0.77 20.36
C THR A 93 -14.24 -0.22 20.61
N ALA A 94 -15.27 -0.94 20.19
CA ALA A 94 -16.67 -0.61 20.45
C ALA A 94 -17.49 -1.89 20.68
N THR A 95 -18.61 -1.75 21.38
CA THR A 95 -19.58 -2.84 21.55
C THR A 95 -20.33 -3.09 20.24
N TYR A 96 -20.90 -4.28 20.09
CA TYR A 96 -21.70 -4.62 18.92
C TYR A 96 -22.86 -3.64 18.67
N GLU A 97 -23.63 -3.31 19.72
CA GLU A 97 -24.75 -2.36 19.63
C GLU A 97 -24.30 -0.98 19.14
N ASN A 98 -23.17 -0.49 19.63
CA ASN A 98 -22.61 0.78 19.19
C ASN A 98 -22.15 0.72 17.73
N LEU A 99 -21.55 -0.40 17.31
CA LEU A 99 -21.15 -0.62 15.93
C LEU A 99 -22.34 -0.66 14.97
N LEU A 100 -23.50 -1.17 15.39
CA LEU A 100 -24.73 -1.08 14.60
C LEU A 100 -25.11 0.38 14.33
N ARG A 101 -25.10 1.23 15.37
CA ARG A 101 -25.35 2.67 15.21
C ARG A 101 -24.34 3.33 14.27
N GLY A 102 -23.06 3.02 14.45
CA GLY A 102 -22.01 3.56 13.57
C GLY A 102 -22.12 3.08 12.12
N ALA A 103 -22.62 1.85 11.90
CA ALA A 103 -22.89 1.34 10.55
C ALA A 103 -24.03 2.10 9.86
N GLU A 104 -25.08 2.47 10.60
CA GLU A 104 -26.18 3.30 10.10
C GLU A 104 -25.72 4.74 9.80
N GLU A 105 -24.97 5.36 10.72
CA GLU A 105 -24.40 6.71 10.53
C GLU A 105 -23.47 6.79 9.29
N MET A 106 -22.68 5.74 9.06
CA MET A 106 -21.81 5.64 7.89
C MET A 106 -22.58 5.27 6.61
N GLY A 107 -23.83 4.82 6.72
CA GLY A 107 -24.63 4.32 5.60
C GLY A 107 -24.06 3.04 4.98
N LEU A 108 -23.47 2.16 5.80
CA LEU A 108 -22.84 0.91 5.36
C LEU A 108 -23.89 0.02 4.66
N ARG A 109 -23.53 -0.60 3.54
CA ARG A 109 -24.45 -1.52 2.85
C ARG A 109 -24.28 -2.95 3.36
N LYS A 110 -25.41 -3.61 3.66
CA LYS A 110 -25.48 -4.98 4.16
C LYS A 110 -26.39 -5.84 3.29
N ALA A 111 -26.11 -7.15 3.28
CA ALA A 111 -26.92 -8.13 2.55
C ALA A 111 -28.28 -8.30 3.23
N VAL A 112 -29.34 -8.25 2.42
CA VAL A 112 -30.72 -8.45 2.86
C VAL A 112 -31.09 -9.91 2.66
N LYS A 113 -31.86 -10.47 3.61
CA LYS A 113 -32.33 -11.86 3.52
C LYS A 113 -33.15 -12.06 2.24
N PRO A 114 -33.10 -13.27 1.63
CA PRO A 114 -33.80 -13.54 0.37
C PRO A 114 -35.33 -13.36 0.46
N GLU A 115 -35.91 -13.54 1.66
CA GLU A 115 -37.35 -13.35 1.90
C GLU A 115 -37.82 -11.89 1.75
N PHE A 116 -36.91 -10.91 1.94
CA PHE A 116 -37.19 -9.48 1.80
C PHE A 116 -36.71 -8.91 0.45
N GLY A 117 -36.47 -9.76 -0.55
CA GLY A 117 -36.06 -9.36 -1.91
C GLY A 117 -34.56 -9.50 -2.18
N GLY A 118 -33.75 -9.85 -1.17
CA GLY A 118 -32.31 -10.07 -1.32
C GLY A 118 -31.52 -8.82 -1.71
N GLY A 119 -30.28 -9.03 -2.17
CA GLY A 119 -29.39 -7.94 -2.61
C GLY A 119 -28.75 -7.20 -1.44
N THR A 120 -28.35 -5.94 -1.66
CA THR A 120 -27.71 -5.10 -0.64
C THR A 120 -28.47 -3.79 -0.45
N ARG A 121 -28.63 -3.37 0.81
CA ARG A 121 -29.29 -2.11 1.19
C ARG A 121 -28.46 -1.38 2.24
N SER A 122 -28.59 -0.05 2.30
CA SER A 122 -28.03 0.75 3.39
C SER A 122 -28.60 0.27 4.72
N PHE A 123 -27.72 -0.08 5.64
CA PHE A 123 -28.06 -0.57 6.96
C PHE A 123 -28.88 0.47 7.72
N SER A 124 -29.91 0.00 8.42
CA SER A 124 -30.71 0.81 9.34
C SER A 124 -31.05 -0.02 10.57
N CYS A 125 -30.94 0.59 11.74
CA CYS A 125 -31.23 -0.07 13.00
C CYS A 125 -32.74 -0.32 13.18
N GLU A 126 -33.61 0.47 12.55
CA GLU A 126 -35.07 0.32 12.66
C GLU A 126 -35.60 -0.94 11.94
N GLU A 127 -34.94 -1.34 10.86
CA GLU A 127 -35.29 -2.50 10.03
C GLU A 127 -34.22 -3.60 10.11
N ASP A 128 -33.57 -3.78 11.26
CA ASP A 128 -32.42 -4.68 11.41
C ASP A 128 -32.72 -6.16 11.07
N TYR A 129 -33.95 -6.62 11.32
CA TYR A 129 -34.43 -7.98 11.08
C TYR A 129 -34.37 -8.42 9.61
N ILE A 130 -34.26 -7.48 8.66
CA ILE A 130 -34.16 -7.78 7.23
C ILE A 130 -32.76 -8.23 6.82
N TYR A 131 -31.73 -7.97 7.62
CA TYR A 131 -30.33 -8.24 7.23
C TYR A 131 -29.88 -9.65 7.59
N GLU A 132 -29.03 -10.21 6.73
CA GLU A 132 -28.45 -11.53 6.95
C GLU A 132 -27.48 -11.52 8.14
N ASN A 133 -27.52 -12.58 8.96
CA ASN A 133 -26.60 -12.81 10.08
C ASN A 133 -26.56 -11.72 11.18
N ILE A 134 -27.58 -10.86 11.28
CA ILE A 134 -27.68 -9.81 12.32
C ILE A 134 -27.60 -10.35 13.75
N GLU A 135 -28.02 -11.60 13.98
CA GLU A 135 -27.97 -12.23 15.30
C GLU A 135 -26.55 -12.60 15.75
N SER A 136 -25.59 -12.63 14.82
CA SER A 136 -24.21 -13.07 15.09
C SER A 136 -23.24 -11.90 15.06
N GLU A 137 -22.77 -11.48 16.24
CA GLU A 137 -21.73 -10.43 16.37
C GLU A 137 -20.46 -10.77 15.57
N LEU A 138 -20.09 -12.05 15.49
CA LEU A 138 -18.88 -12.52 14.82
C LEU A 138 -18.99 -12.54 13.29
N CYS A 139 -20.20 -12.67 12.76
CA CYS A 139 -20.42 -12.84 11.31
C CYS A 139 -21.01 -11.59 10.67
N PHE A 140 -21.72 -10.75 11.42
CA PHE A 140 -22.38 -9.58 10.87
C PHE A 140 -21.39 -8.52 10.41
N PHE A 141 -20.40 -8.19 11.24
CA PHE A 141 -19.34 -7.25 10.90
C PHE A 141 -18.02 -7.94 10.62
N THR A 142 -17.44 -7.64 9.47
CA THR A 142 -16.05 -8.00 9.16
C THR A 142 -15.08 -7.18 10.02
N SER A 143 -13.86 -7.69 10.21
CA SER A 143 -12.82 -6.93 10.92
C SER A 143 -12.55 -5.57 10.29
N GLN A 144 -12.64 -5.48 8.96
CA GLN A 144 -12.44 -4.23 8.22
C GLN A 144 -13.57 -3.24 8.46
N GLU A 145 -14.83 -3.67 8.45
CA GLU A 145 -15.97 -2.79 8.71
C GLU A 145 -15.94 -2.21 10.13
N ARG A 146 -15.63 -3.03 11.14
CA ARG A 146 -15.45 -2.56 12.53
C ARG A 146 -14.41 -1.45 12.61
N GLN A 147 -13.26 -1.67 11.98
CA GLN A 147 -12.16 -0.71 11.94
C GLN A 147 -12.53 0.57 11.15
N SER A 148 -13.32 0.43 10.09
CA SER A 148 -13.83 1.56 9.31
C SER A 148 -14.84 2.41 10.07
N ILE A 149 -15.74 1.80 10.85
CA ILE A 149 -16.70 2.51 11.70
C ILE A 149 -15.95 3.31 12.78
N ILE A 150 -14.99 2.67 13.47
CA ILE A 150 -14.16 3.36 14.48
C ILE A 150 -13.37 4.50 13.85
N LYS A 151 -12.79 4.27 12.67
CA LYS A 151 -12.09 5.32 11.92
C LYS A 151 -13.04 6.46 11.55
N TYR A 152 -14.24 6.15 11.07
CA TYR A 152 -15.26 7.14 10.73
C TYR A 152 -15.56 8.05 11.92
N TRP A 153 -15.81 7.49 13.11
CA TRP A 153 -16.01 8.30 14.31
C TRP A 153 -14.78 9.14 14.70
N LEU A 154 -13.58 8.55 14.67
CA LEU A 154 -12.35 9.27 15.00
C LEU A 154 -12.07 10.43 14.02
N ASP A 155 -12.29 10.20 12.73
CA ASP A 155 -12.17 11.24 11.70
C ASP A 155 -13.30 12.28 11.84
N ASN A 156 -14.47 11.89 12.35
CA ASN A 156 -15.62 12.75 12.63
C ASN A 156 -15.63 13.45 13.99
N LEU A 157 -14.59 13.28 14.81
CA LEU A 157 -14.45 14.04 16.05
C LEU A 157 -14.13 15.51 15.72
N ARG A 158 -15.09 16.41 15.94
CA ARG A 158 -15.01 17.83 15.59
C ARG A 158 -14.67 18.69 16.80
N ALA A 159 -13.84 19.71 16.58
CA ALA A 159 -13.52 20.72 17.59
C ALA A 159 -14.70 21.68 17.82
N LYS A 160 -15.00 21.97 19.08
CA LYS A 160 -16.00 22.98 19.48
C LYS A 160 -15.42 24.40 19.39
N HIS A 161 -16.31 25.38 19.48
CA HIS A 161 -15.94 26.79 19.40
C HIS A 161 -14.90 27.19 20.47
N GLY A 162 -13.79 27.80 20.04
CA GLY A 162 -12.74 28.30 20.94
C GLY A 162 -11.81 27.23 21.52
N GLU A 163 -11.82 26.00 21.00
CA GLU A 163 -10.91 24.95 21.48
C GLU A 163 -9.45 25.22 21.13
N VAL A 164 -8.61 25.12 22.16
CA VAL A 164 -7.15 25.31 22.06
C VAL A 164 -6.45 24.16 22.77
N LEU A 165 -5.45 23.58 22.11
CA LEU A 165 -4.49 22.66 22.71
C LEU A 165 -3.10 23.25 22.58
N HIS A 166 -2.55 23.77 23.68
CA HIS A 166 -1.26 24.46 23.69
C HIS A 166 -1.20 25.59 22.64
N ASN A 167 -0.39 25.43 21.59
CA ASN A 167 -0.25 26.40 20.47
C ASN A 167 -1.13 26.04 19.25
N ILE A 168 -2.06 25.10 19.40
CA ILE A 168 -2.93 24.61 18.34
C ILE A 168 -4.31 25.22 18.56
N ASN A 169 -4.69 26.14 17.68
CA ASN A 169 -6.03 26.72 17.65
C ASN A 169 -6.83 26.01 16.57
N PHE A 170 -7.89 25.31 16.97
CA PHE A 170 -8.79 24.62 16.04
C PHE A 170 -9.81 25.61 15.46
N LEU A 171 -10.23 25.40 14.21
CA LEU A 171 -11.45 26.01 13.70
C LEU A 171 -12.67 25.29 14.25
N GLU A 172 -13.77 26.01 14.38
CA GLU A 172 -15.05 25.39 14.71
C GLU A 172 -15.43 24.36 13.65
N GLY A 173 -15.71 23.12 14.07
CA GLY A 173 -16.01 22.04 13.14
C GLY A 173 -14.78 21.46 12.42
N GLN A 174 -13.55 21.76 12.86
CA GLN A 174 -12.35 21.10 12.31
C GLN A 174 -12.19 19.68 12.88
N PRO A 175 -11.80 18.67 12.08
CA PRO A 175 -11.51 17.33 12.59
C PRO A 175 -10.25 17.32 13.47
N ILE A 176 -10.38 16.87 14.72
CA ILE A 176 -9.31 16.91 15.73
C ILE A 176 -8.19 15.89 15.40
N ILE A 177 -8.55 14.62 15.18
CA ILE A 177 -7.58 13.54 15.01
C ILE A 177 -6.65 13.76 13.81
N PRO A 178 -7.15 14.10 12.61
CA PRO A 178 -6.30 14.34 11.44
C PRO A 178 -5.37 15.55 11.61
N GLU A 179 -5.82 16.62 12.28
CA GLU A 179 -5.00 17.79 12.58
C GLU A 179 -3.87 17.47 13.57
N LEU A 180 -4.17 16.72 14.63
CA LEU A 180 -3.16 16.26 15.60
C LEU A 180 -2.13 15.33 14.95
N SER A 181 -2.56 14.49 14.01
CA SER A 181 -1.65 13.65 13.23
C SER A 181 -0.77 14.48 12.29
N ALA A 182 -1.32 15.50 11.62
CA ALA A 182 -0.56 16.39 10.76
C ALA A 182 0.51 17.20 11.51
N ARG A 183 0.25 17.53 12.78
CA ARG A 183 1.21 18.22 13.67
C ARG A 183 2.19 17.30 14.38
N GLY A 184 2.05 15.99 14.22
CA GLY A 184 2.94 14.99 14.82
C GLY A 184 2.73 14.75 16.32
N VAL A 185 1.60 15.19 16.90
CA VAL A 185 1.19 14.82 18.26
C VAL A 185 0.77 13.36 18.29
N ILE A 186 -0.13 12.99 17.37
CA ILE A 186 -0.45 11.60 17.08
C ILE A 186 0.54 11.09 16.06
N GLN A 187 1.32 10.07 16.42
CA GLN A 187 2.32 9.51 15.53
C GLN A 187 1.65 8.70 14.44
N GLN A 188 0.79 7.74 14.81
CA GLN A 188 0.10 6.84 13.88
C GLN A 188 -1.23 6.37 14.47
N VAL A 189 -2.22 6.18 13.60
CA VAL A 189 -3.48 5.48 13.87
C VAL A 189 -3.58 4.36 12.86
N PHE A 190 -3.60 3.11 13.31
CA PHE A 190 -3.64 1.96 12.40
C PHE A 190 -4.52 0.83 12.93
N PRO A 191 -5.20 0.10 12.03
CA PRO A 191 -5.98 -1.07 12.40
C PRO A 191 -5.07 -2.24 12.82
N LEU A 192 -5.54 -3.05 13.77
CA LEU A 192 -4.84 -4.28 14.15
C LEU A 192 -5.25 -5.45 13.24
N HIS A 193 -4.29 -6.31 12.92
CA HIS A 193 -4.56 -7.51 12.13
C HIS A 193 -5.17 -8.62 12.96
N GLU A 194 -6.23 -9.22 12.44
CA GLU A 194 -6.78 -10.45 13.02
C GLU A 194 -6.01 -11.67 12.49
N GLN A 195 -5.13 -12.20 13.34
CA GLN A 195 -4.17 -13.24 12.94
C GLN A 195 -4.85 -14.54 12.46
N ARG A 196 -6.06 -14.85 12.94
CA ARG A 196 -6.82 -16.04 12.56
C ARG A 196 -7.25 -15.96 11.09
N ILE A 197 -7.97 -14.90 10.71
CA ILE A 197 -8.45 -14.67 9.35
C ILE A 197 -7.27 -14.54 8.39
N LEU A 198 -6.24 -13.78 8.77
CA LEU A 198 -5.03 -13.63 7.96
C LEU A 198 -4.35 -14.97 7.66
N SER A 199 -4.29 -15.86 8.65
CA SER A 199 -3.70 -17.20 8.49
C SER A 199 -4.53 -18.08 7.55
N GLN A 200 -5.85 -17.94 7.56
CA GLN A 200 -6.75 -18.63 6.65
C GLN A 200 -6.59 -18.09 5.22
N LEU A 201 -6.62 -16.77 5.05
CA LEU A 201 -6.42 -16.10 3.76
C LEU A 201 -5.05 -16.44 3.15
N MET A 202 -3.99 -16.53 3.97
CA MET A 202 -2.67 -16.94 3.49
C MET A 202 -2.68 -18.37 2.92
N LYS A 203 -3.49 -19.28 3.46
CA LYS A 203 -3.62 -20.65 2.95
C LYS A 203 -4.46 -20.70 1.67
N SER A 204 -5.64 -20.07 1.67
CA SER A 204 -6.59 -20.12 0.55
C SER A 204 -6.19 -19.27 -0.66
N TRP A 205 -5.39 -18.22 -0.46
CA TRP A 205 -5.02 -17.31 -1.53
C TRP A 205 -3.55 -17.38 -1.93
N VAL A 206 -2.62 -17.33 -0.96
CA VAL A 206 -1.18 -17.22 -1.26
C VAL A 206 -0.53 -18.58 -1.49
N GLN A 207 -0.97 -19.61 -0.76
CA GLN A 207 -0.43 -20.97 -0.89
C GLN A 207 -1.21 -21.81 -1.90
N ALA A 208 -2.44 -21.43 -2.23
CA ALA A 208 -3.24 -22.07 -3.25
C ALA A 208 -2.68 -21.75 -4.65
N VAL A 209 -2.19 -22.77 -5.34
CA VAL A 209 -1.64 -22.64 -6.69
C VAL A 209 -2.73 -22.96 -7.71
N CYS A 210 -2.90 -22.10 -8.72
CA CYS A 210 -3.88 -22.26 -9.80
C CYS A 210 -5.37 -22.24 -9.37
N GLU A 211 -5.68 -21.84 -8.13
CA GLU A 211 -7.05 -21.57 -7.71
C GLU A 211 -7.48 -20.14 -8.09
N LYS A 212 -8.80 -19.95 -8.20
CA LYS A 212 -9.37 -18.62 -8.44
C LYS A 212 -9.14 -17.75 -7.21
N GLN A 213 -8.68 -16.51 -7.41
CA GLN A 213 -8.44 -15.58 -6.31
C GLN A 213 -9.75 -15.30 -5.54
N PRO A 214 -9.77 -15.43 -4.20
CA PRO A 214 -10.93 -15.14 -3.37
C PRO A 214 -11.08 -13.62 -3.18
N LEU A 215 -11.62 -12.94 -4.19
CA LEU A 215 -11.72 -11.48 -4.21
C LEU A 215 -12.60 -10.91 -3.10
N ASP A 216 -13.65 -11.64 -2.71
CA ASP A 216 -14.58 -11.21 -1.68
C ASP A 216 -13.91 -11.29 -0.30
N ASP A 217 -13.25 -12.40 0.05
CA ASP A 217 -12.48 -12.53 1.30
C ASP A 217 -11.36 -11.46 1.42
N ILE A 218 -10.72 -11.11 0.30
CA ILE A 218 -9.72 -10.02 0.25
C ILE A 218 -10.40 -8.68 0.52
N CYS A 219 -11.60 -8.47 -0.01
CA CYS A 219 -12.39 -7.25 0.22
C CYS A 219 -12.83 -7.15 1.68
N ASP A 220 -13.35 -8.22 2.26
CA ASP A 220 -13.83 -8.27 3.65
C ASP A 220 -12.70 -8.04 4.66
N TYR A 221 -11.47 -8.42 4.33
CA TYR A 221 -10.32 -8.26 5.23
C TYR A 221 -9.54 -6.96 5.02
N PHE A 222 -9.30 -6.54 3.77
CA PHE A 222 -8.45 -5.37 3.45
C PHE A 222 -9.23 -4.15 2.94
N GLY A 223 -10.50 -4.32 2.59
CA GLY A 223 -11.36 -3.30 2.02
C GLY A 223 -11.27 -3.21 0.49
N VAL A 224 -12.22 -2.44 -0.05
CA VAL A 224 -12.50 -2.36 -1.49
C VAL A 224 -11.32 -1.87 -2.32
N LYS A 225 -10.57 -0.85 -1.85
CA LYS A 225 -9.43 -0.28 -2.60
C LYS A 225 -8.35 -1.33 -2.89
N ILE A 226 -8.05 -2.18 -1.91
CA ILE A 226 -7.03 -3.24 -2.04
C ILE A 226 -7.58 -4.40 -2.87
N ALA A 227 -8.83 -4.80 -2.64
CA ALA A 227 -9.47 -5.86 -3.42
C ALA A 227 -9.58 -5.50 -4.91
N MET A 228 -9.91 -4.25 -5.24
CA MET A 228 -9.96 -3.75 -6.62
C MET A 228 -8.59 -3.85 -7.31
N TYR A 229 -7.50 -3.56 -6.59
CA TYR A 229 -6.14 -3.74 -7.12
C TYR A 229 -5.84 -5.21 -7.44
N PHE A 230 -6.16 -6.15 -6.53
CA PHE A 230 -5.92 -7.57 -6.78
C PHE A 230 -6.85 -8.13 -7.87
N ALA A 231 -8.10 -7.67 -7.94
CA ALA A 231 -9.01 -7.97 -9.03
C ALA A 231 -8.45 -7.51 -10.38
N TRP A 232 -7.91 -6.29 -10.46
CA TRP A 232 -7.24 -5.78 -11.66
C TRP A 232 -6.02 -6.61 -12.02
N LEU A 233 -5.19 -6.95 -11.03
CA LEU A 233 -3.99 -7.74 -11.24
C LEU A 233 -4.33 -9.14 -11.79
N GLY A 234 -5.31 -9.84 -11.19
CA GLY A 234 -5.78 -11.14 -11.67
C GLY A 234 -6.41 -11.07 -13.07
N PHE A 235 -7.18 -10.01 -13.35
CA PHE A 235 -7.75 -9.79 -14.67
C PHE A 235 -6.67 -9.50 -15.73
N TYR A 236 -5.66 -8.71 -15.38
CA TYR A 236 -4.54 -8.39 -16.25
C TYR A 236 -3.69 -9.63 -16.57
N THR A 237 -3.36 -10.45 -15.57
CA THR A 237 -2.55 -11.66 -15.77
C THR A 237 -3.26 -12.70 -16.63
N THR A 238 -4.56 -12.91 -16.39
CA THR A 238 -5.38 -13.81 -17.21
C THR A 238 -5.56 -13.29 -18.64
N SER A 239 -5.79 -11.99 -18.82
CA SER A 239 -5.88 -11.38 -20.15
C SER A 239 -4.57 -11.41 -20.93
N MET A 240 -3.42 -11.31 -20.24
CA MET A 240 -2.10 -11.43 -20.87
C MET A 240 -1.80 -12.81 -21.44
N LEU A 241 -2.58 -13.83 -21.09
CA LEU A 241 -2.44 -15.16 -21.68
C LEU A 241 -2.73 -15.15 -23.18
N TYR A 242 -3.72 -14.38 -23.65
CA TYR A 242 -4.10 -14.31 -25.07
C TYR A 242 -2.93 -13.84 -25.97
N PRO A 243 -2.31 -12.65 -25.77
CA PRO A 243 -1.17 -12.23 -26.56
C PRO A 243 0.05 -13.14 -26.36
N ALA A 244 0.22 -13.75 -25.18
CA ALA A 244 1.33 -14.66 -24.93
C ALA A 244 1.23 -15.96 -25.73
N VAL A 245 0.02 -16.53 -25.88
CA VAL A 245 -0.22 -17.75 -26.66
C VAL A 245 -0.15 -17.44 -28.15
N ILE A 246 -0.87 -16.42 -28.63
CA ILE A 246 -0.88 -16.05 -30.05
C ILE A 246 0.51 -15.62 -30.51
N GLY A 247 1.20 -14.80 -29.71
CA GLY A 247 2.58 -14.40 -30.00
C GLY A 247 3.55 -15.58 -30.04
N PHE A 248 3.37 -16.59 -29.18
CA PHE A 248 4.17 -17.81 -29.24
C PHE A 248 3.89 -18.64 -30.48
N VAL A 249 2.63 -18.83 -30.86
CA VAL A 249 2.24 -19.55 -32.09
C VAL A 249 2.82 -18.86 -33.33
N LEU A 250 2.65 -17.54 -33.44
CA LEU A 250 3.20 -16.77 -34.56
C LEU A 250 4.73 -16.82 -34.59
N TRP A 251 5.38 -16.77 -33.42
CA TRP A 251 6.84 -16.90 -33.33
C TRP A 251 7.33 -18.27 -33.86
N MET A 252 6.64 -19.36 -33.54
CA MET A 252 6.95 -20.69 -34.09
C MET A 252 6.74 -20.76 -35.62
N LEU A 253 5.71 -20.10 -36.16
CA LEU A 253 5.43 -20.09 -37.61
C LEU A 253 6.42 -19.24 -38.42
N THR A 254 7.07 -18.27 -37.77
CA THR A 254 8.00 -17.30 -38.37
C THR A 254 9.31 -17.95 -38.84
N GLU A 255 9.67 -19.15 -38.36
CA GLU A 255 10.93 -19.83 -38.73
C GLU A 255 10.98 -20.29 -40.20
N SER A 256 9.86 -20.23 -40.93
CA SER A 256 9.73 -20.82 -42.28
C SER A 256 10.25 -19.94 -43.43
N ASP A 257 9.90 -18.64 -43.50
CA ASP A 257 10.16 -17.79 -44.69
C ASP A 257 10.16 -16.29 -44.34
N GLN A 258 10.75 -15.43 -45.19
CA GLN A 258 10.74 -13.95 -45.00
C GLN A 258 9.32 -13.36 -45.11
N THR A 259 8.55 -13.82 -46.10
CA THR A 259 7.16 -13.39 -46.35
C THR A 259 6.23 -13.78 -45.22
N SER A 260 6.44 -14.94 -44.59
CA SER A 260 5.65 -15.39 -43.45
C SER A 260 5.90 -14.51 -42.22
N ARG A 261 7.11 -13.96 -42.02
CA ARG A 261 7.39 -13.04 -40.90
C ARG A 261 6.63 -11.73 -41.04
N ASP A 262 6.64 -11.14 -42.23
CA ASP A 262 5.99 -9.85 -42.46
C ASP A 262 4.48 -9.97 -42.26
N ILE A 263 3.86 -11.04 -42.78
CA ILE A 263 2.45 -11.35 -42.58
C ILE A 263 2.16 -11.59 -41.08
N CYS A 264 2.97 -12.40 -40.39
CA CYS A 264 2.80 -12.66 -38.96
C CYS A 264 2.90 -11.39 -38.11
N CYS A 265 3.81 -10.47 -38.44
CA CYS A 265 3.96 -9.18 -37.75
C CYS A 265 2.71 -8.31 -37.91
N VAL A 266 2.15 -8.20 -39.12
CA VAL A 266 0.94 -7.42 -39.38
C VAL A 266 -0.26 -8.01 -38.64
N VAL A 267 -0.44 -9.33 -38.72
CA VAL A 267 -1.52 -10.05 -38.01
C VAL A 267 -1.39 -9.84 -36.49
N PHE A 268 -0.18 -9.94 -35.94
CA PHE A 268 0.04 -9.73 -34.52
C PHE A 268 -0.22 -8.27 -34.10
N ALA A 269 0.16 -7.29 -34.92
CA ALA A 269 -0.10 -5.88 -34.64
C ALA A 269 -1.61 -5.58 -34.60
N LEU A 270 -2.36 -6.05 -35.60
CA LEU A 270 -3.82 -5.91 -35.64
C LEU A 270 -4.48 -6.59 -34.43
N PHE A 271 -4.04 -7.82 -34.12
CA PHE A 271 -4.50 -8.53 -32.93
C PHE A 271 -4.25 -7.72 -31.65
N ASN A 272 -3.06 -7.16 -31.44
CA ASN A 272 -2.73 -6.40 -30.23
C ASN A 272 -3.60 -5.15 -30.07
N VAL A 273 -3.93 -4.45 -31.16
CA VAL A 273 -4.83 -3.28 -31.13
C VAL A 273 -6.24 -3.69 -30.71
N VAL A 274 -6.77 -4.75 -31.32
CA VAL A 274 -8.11 -5.29 -30.98
C VAL A 274 -8.13 -5.83 -29.55
N TRP A 275 -7.11 -6.58 -29.15
CA TRP A 275 -7.00 -7.12 -27.80
C TRP A 275 -6.90 -6.00 -26.75
N ALA A 276 -6.10 -4.96 -26.98
CA ALA A 276 -5.93 -3.86 -26.04
C ALA A 276 -7.24 -3.07 -25.84
N THR A 277 -7.98 -2.81 -26.91
CA THR A 277 -9.30 -2.14 -26.83
C THR A 277 -10.32 -3.00 -26.10
N LEU A 278 -10.44 -4.29 -26.43
CA LEU A 278 -11.33 -5.22 -25.74
C LEU A 278 -10.95 -5.41 -24.26
N PHE A 279 -9.65 -5.44 -23.95
CA PHE A 279 -9.15 -5.55 -22.58
C PHE A 279 -9.62 -4.36 -21.72
N LEU A 280 -9.45 -3.14 -22.22
CA LEU A 280 -9.86 -1.93 -21.50
C LEU A 280 -11.38 -1.88 -21.29
N GLU A 281 -12.17 -2.19 -22.31
CA GLU A 281 -13.64 -2.18 -22.20
C GLU A 281 -14.18 -3.29 -21.29
N ARG A 282 -13.58 -4.49 -21.34
CA ARG A 282 -13.92 -5.57 -20.40
C ARG A 282 -13.56 -5.21 -18.96
N TRP A 283 -12.41 -4.56 -18.74
CA TRP A 283 -12.04 -4.10 -17.41
C TRP A 283 -13.01 -3.05 -16.88
N LYS A 284 -13.41 -2.06 -17.70
CA LYS A 284 -14.41 -1.05 -17.27
C LYS A 284 -15.71 -1.70 -16.80
N ARG A 285 -16.22 -2.68 -17.56
CA ARG A 285 -17.42 -3.45 -17.19
C ARG A 285 -17.23 -4.25 -15.91
N ARG A 286 -16.12 -4.99 -15.79
CA ARG A 286 -15.82 -5.81 -14.61
C ARG A 286 -15.58 -4.95 -13.36
N GLY A 287 -14.91 -3.81 -13.52
CA GLY A 287 -14.69 -2.85 -12.44
C GLY A 287 -15.99 -2.26 -11.92
N ALA A 288 -16.94 -1.93 -12.82
CA ALA A 288 -18.27 -1.47 -12.43
C ALA A 288 -19.09 -2.55 -11.71
N GLU A 289 -19.05 -3.81 -12.19
CA GLU A 289 -19.71 -4.95 -11.53
C GLU A 289 -19.18 -5.15 -10.09
N LEU A 290 -17.86 -5.09 -9.92
CA LEU A 290 -17.24 -5.22 -8.60
C LEU A 290 -17.54 -4.02 -7.69
N ALA A 291 -17.51 -2.79 -8.22
CA ALA A 291 -17.88 -1.60 -7.47
C ALA A 291 -19.35 -1.61 -7.03
N TYR A 292 -20.25 -2.14 -7.86
CA TYR A 292 -21.65 -2.37 -7.49
C TYR A 292 -21.77 -3.44 -6.40
N LYS A 293 -21.13 -4.60 -6.60
CA LYS A 293 -21.15 -5.72 -5.64
C LYS A 293 -20.64 -5.30 -4.25
N TRP A 294 -19.58 -4.51 -4.21
CA TRP A 294 -18.96 -4.02 -2.98
C TRP A 294 -19.56 -2.69 -2.47
N GLY A 295 -20.64 -2.20 -3.09
CA GLY A 295 -21.39 -1.05 -2.58
C GLY A 295 -20.71 0.31 -2.71
N THR A 296 -19.63 0.44 -3.48
CA THR A 296 -18.88 1.70 -3.67
C THR A 296 -19.24 2.45 -4.95
N LEU A 297 -20.21 1.97 -5.74
CA LEU A 297 -20.60 2.62 -6.99
C LEU A 297 -21.25 3.99 -6.75
N ASP A 298 -22.07 4.10 -5.70
CA ASP A 298 -22.85 5.29 -5.37
C ASP A 298 -22.16 6.17 -4.31
N THR A 299 -20.83 6.06 -4.14
CA THR A 299 -20.11 6.90 -3.17
C THR A 299 -20.39 8.38 -3.43
N PRO A 300 -20.64 9.17 -2.37
CA PRO A 300 -21.00 10.58 -2.50
C PRO A 300 -19.98 11.35 -3.35
N THR A 301 -20.46 12.36 -4.06
CA THR A 301 -19.67 13.16 -5.00
C THR A 301 -18.42 13.76 -4.32
N GLU A 302 -17.30 13.90 -5.05
CA GLU A 302 -16.02 14.47 -4.57
C GLU A 302 -16.17 15.79 -3.77
N SER A 303 -17.29 16.52 -3.94
CA SER A 303 -17.62 17.74 -3.20
C SER A 303 -17.88 17.54 -1.70
N LEU A 304 -18.33 16.35 -1.28
CA LEU A 304 -18.58 15.99 0.12
C LEU A 304 -17.34 15.44 0.82
N GLU A 305 -16.25 15.17 0.08
CA GLU A 305 -14.98 14.80 0.68
C GLU A 305 -14.39 15.95 1.49
N GLU A 306 -13.91 15.63 2.69
CA GLU A 306 -13.28 16.59 3.57
C GLU A 306 -11.94 17.10 3.01
N PRO A 307 -11.57 18.35 3.32
CA PRO A 307 -10.26 18.84 2.99
C PRO A 307 -9.19 18.02 3.73
N ARG A 308 -8.08 17.77 3.05
CA ARG A 308 -6.94 17.11 3.68
C ARG A 308 -6.40 17.92 4.87
N PRO A 309 -5.83 17.26 5.89
CA PRO A 309 -5.25 17.95 7.04
C PRO A 309 -4.11 18.91 6.67
N GLN A 310 -3.33 18.58 5.64
CA GLN A 310 -2.19 19.40 5.20
C GLN A 310 -2.61 20.59 4.32
N PHE A 311 -3.90 20.79 4.07
CA PHE A 311 -4.38 21.86 3.20
C PHE A 311 -4.20 23.22 3.88
N ARG A 312 -3.59 24.16 3.16
CA ARG A 312 -3.31 25.51 3.68
C ARG A 312 -4.18 26.55 2.99
N GLY A 313 -4.69 27.51 3.74
CA GLY A 313 -5.54 28.56 3.17
C GLY A 313 -5.71 29.76 4.09
N VAL A 314 -6.42 30.76 3.59
CA VAL A 314 -6.90 31.88 4.41
C VAL A 314 -8.25 31.48 5.00
N LYS A 315 -8.48 31.79 6.28
CA LYS A 315 -9.77 31.55 6.92
C LYS A 315 -10.86 32.40 6.25
N ARG A 316 -11.98 31.79 5.91
CA ARG A 316 -13.12 32.44 5.25
C ARG A 316 -14.40 31.68 5.63
N CYS A 317 -15.53 32.37 5.72
CA CYS A 317 -16.83 31.69 5.77
C CYS A 317 -17.21 31.14 4.39
N SER A 318 -17.56 29.86 4.33
CA SER A 318 -17.99 29.20 3.10
C SER A 318 -19.28 29.84 2.59
N PRO A 319 -19.38 30.16 1.29
CA PRO A 319 -20.61 30.72 0.72
C PRO A 319 -21.74 29.68 0.62
N ILE A 320 -21.42 28.39 0.80
CA ILE A 320 -22.38 27.28 0.65
C ILE A 320 -22.85 26.82 2.02
N THR A 321 -21.91 26.51 2.92
CA THR A 321 -22.24 25.95 4.25
C THR A 321 -22.37 27.01 5.34
N GLY A 322 -21.85 28.23 5.13
CA GLY A 322 -21.80 29.28 6.16
C GLY A 322 -20.72 29.06 7.23
N CYS A 323 -20.12 27.87 7.31
CA CYS A 323 -19.08 27.53 8.28
C CYS A 323 -17.71 28.15 7.94
N GLU A 324 -16.86 28.31 8.95
CA GLU A 324 -15.46 28.71 8.73
C GLU A 324 -14.67 27.59 8.02
N GLU A 325 -14.02 27.93 6.92
CA GLU A 325 -13.16 27.02 6.16
C GLU A 325 -11.83 27.67 5.79
N PHE A 326 -10.82 26.84 5.53
CA PHE A 326 -9.63 27.31 4.82
C PHE A 326 -9.94 27.42 3.33
N TYR A 327 -9.63 28.58 2.74
CA TYR A 327 -9.80 28.84 1.32
C TYR A 327 -8.45 29.12 0.65
N TYR A 328 -8.20 28.46 -0.49
CA TYR A 328 -7.04 28.71 -1.34
C TYR A 328 -7.50 29.09 -2.75
N PRO A 329 -7.16 30.30 -3.26
CA PRO A 329 -7.61 30.76 -4.56
C PRO A 329 -7.20 29.84 -5.72
N PRO A 330 -8.15 29.36 -6.56
CA PRO A 330 -7.84 28.45 -7.67
C PRO A 330 -6.88 29.04 -8.71
N TRP A 331 -6.91 30.36 -8.93
CA TRP A 331 -6.00 31.02 -9.88
C TRP A 331 -4.54 30.92 -9.44
N ARG A 332 -4.26 31.06 -8.14
CA ARG A 332 -2.89 30.93 -7.59
C ARG A 332 -2.34 29.53 -7.82
N ARG A 333 -3.19 28.51 -7.61
CA ARG A 333 -2.85 27.11 -7.93
C ARG A 333 -2.58 26.92 -9.42
N ARG A 334 -3.43 27.48 -10.29
CA ARG A 334 -3.24 27.39 -11.75
C ARG A 334 -1.93 28.03 -12.17
N VAL A 335 -1.61 29.22 -11.68
CA VAL A 335 -0.36 29.92 -11.97
C VAL A 335 0.85 29.08 -11.53
N PHE A 336 0.84 28.55 -10.30
CA PHE A 336 1.93 27.68 -9.82
C PHE A 336 2.09 26.42 -10.69
N ARG A 337 0.98 25.79 -11.09
CA ARG A 337 1.02 24.61 -11.98
C ARG A 337 1.64 24.93 -13.33
N TRP A 338 1.23 26.02 -13.98
CA TRP A 338 1.70 26.37 -15.31
C TRP A 338 3.11 26.97 -15.34
N LEU A 339 3.48 27.77 -14.33
CA LEU A 339 4.77 28.49 -14.32
C LEU A 339 5.89 27.76 -13.57
N VAL A 340 5.56 26.81 -12.69
CA VAL A 340 6.55 26.12 -11.86
C VAL A 340 6.52 24.62 -12.12
N SER A 341 5.37 23.98 -11.86
CA SER A 341 5.27 22.51 -11.90
C SER A 341 5.51 21.94 -13.31
N LEU A 342 4.80 22.46 -14.31
CA LEU A 342 4.91 21.98 -15.69
C LEU A 342 6.31 22.25 -16.29
N PRO A 343 6.93 23.43 -16.15
CA PRO A 343 8.30 23.66 -16.58
C PRO A 343 9.32 22.74 -15.90
N ILE A 344 9.21 22.52 -14.58
CA ILE A 344 10.11 21.60 -13.88
C ILE A 344 9.94 20.16 -14.40
N CYS A 345 8.70 19.72 -14.63
CA CYS A 345 8.45 18.42 -15.24
C CYS A 345 9.10 18.30 -16.63
N ILE A 346 8.95 19.32 -17.49
CA ILE A 346 9.58 19.34 -18.82
C ILE A 346 11.10 19.32 -18.71
N LEU A 347 11.70 20.13 -17.82
CA LEU A 347 13.14 20.14 -17.58
C LEU A 347 13.65 18.77 -17.14
N CYS A 348 12.95 18.08 -16.24
CA CYS A 348 13.29 16.71 -15.84
C CYS A 348 13.20 15.73 -17.00
N LEU A 349 12.22 15.86 -17.89
CA LEU A 349 12.09 15.02 -19.09
C LEU A 349 13.25 15.28 -20.06
N CYS A 350 13.60 16.54 -20.30
CA CYS A 350 14.75 16.91 -21.12
C CYS A 350 16.07 16.39 -20.53
N PHE A 351 16.23 16.47 -19.20
CA PHE A 351 17.39 15.93 -18.50
C PHE A 351 17.53 14.42 -18.69
N VAL A 352 16.44 13.66 -18.52
CA VAL A 352 16.45 12.21 -18.76
C VAL A 352 16.82 11.89 -20.20
N PHE A 353 16.30 12.64 -21.16
CA PHE A 353 16.67 12.47 -22.57
C PHE A 353 18.16 12.72 -22.82
N LEU A 354 18.73 13.78 -22.25
CA LEU A 354 20.15 14.08 -22.37
C LEU A 354 21.03 12.99 -21.73
N VAL A 355 20.67 12.56 -20.53
CA VAL A 355 21.36 11.47 -19.82
C VAL A 355 21.31 10.17 -20.62
N MET A 356 20.17 9.86 -21.25
CA MET A 356 20.04 8.72 -22.13
C MET A 356 21.00 8.80 -23.33
N LEU A 357 21.10 9.96 -23.99
CA LEU A 357 22.04 10.16 -25.10
C LEU A 357 23.49 9.95 -24.64
N ILE A 358 23.88 10.52 -23.49
CA ILE A 358 25.22 10.32 -22.91
C ILE A 358 25.50 8.83 -22.65
N CYS A 359 24.53 8.09 -22.12
CA CYS A 359 24.68 6.64 -21.91
C CYS A 359 24.84 5.88 -23.23
N PHE A 360 24.21 6.32 -24.33
CA PHE A 360 24.37 5.70 -25.64
C PHE A 360 25.71 6.02 -26.30
N GLU A 361 26.18 7.26 -26.22
CA GLU A 361 27.53 7.62 -26.66
C GLU A 361 28.60 6.80 -25.92
N LEU A 362 28.45 6.67 -24.60
CA LEU A 362 29.32 5.81 -23.79
C LEU A 362 29.25 4.34 -24.24
N GLN A 363 28.06 3.85 -24.59
CA GLN A 363 27.88 2.50 -25.10
C GLN A 363 28.63 2.29 -26.43
N GLU A 364 28.54 3.24 -27.34
CA GLU A 364 29.22 3.17 -28.64
C GLU A 364 30.74 3.27 -28.50
N PHE A 365 31.21 4.14 -27.61
CA PHE A 365 32.62 4.22 -27.25
C PHE A 365 33.19 2.89 -26.73
N VAL A 366 32.48 2.23 -25.79
CA VAL A 366 32.92 0.93 -25.24
C VAL A 366 32.89 -0.17 -26.31
N MET A 367 31.92 -0.15 -27.22
CA MET A 367 31.82 -1.11 -28.32
C MET A 367 32.88 -0.88 -29.41
N GLY A 368 33.40 0.35 -29.54
CA GLY A 368 34.47 0.70 -30.48
C GLY A 368 35.86 0.18 -30.11
N ILE A 369 36.08 -0.23 -28.84
CA ILE A 369 37.37 -0.75 -28.37
C ILE A 369 37.50 -2.24 -28.72
N LYS A 370 38.43 -2.56 -29.63
CA LYS A 370 38.61 -3.87 -30.30
C LYS A 370 38.89 -5.06 -29.36
N GLU A 371 39.42 -4.84 -28.15
CA GLU A 371 39.83 -5.89 -27.21
C GLU A 371 39.07 -5.88 -25.86
N MET A 372 37.81 -5.44 -25.83
CA MET A 372 37.06 -5.43 -24.57
C MET A 372 36.51 -6.82 -24.18
N PRO A 373 36.69 -7.24 -22.91
CA PRO A 373 36.13 -8.50 -22.42
C PRO A 373 34.61 -8.50 -22.52
N ARG A 374 34.01 -9.68 -22.76
CA ARG A 374 32.56 -9.83 -22.98
C ARG A 374 31.71 -9.20 -21.86
N LEU A 375 32.20 -9.25 -20.61
CA LEU A 375 31.54 -8.64 -19.45
C LEU A 375 31.48 -7.11 -19.54
N ALA A 376 32.54 -6.47 -20.07
CA ALA A 376 32.60 -5.01 -20.17
C ALA A 376 31.57 -4.43 -21.15
N ARG A 377 31.14 -5.21 -22.14
CA ARG A 377 30.07 -4.82 -23.08
C ARG A 377 28.68 -4.69 -22.41
N PHE A 378 28.48 -5.31 -21.25
CA PHE A 378 27.24 -5.16 -20.47
C PHE A 378 27.28 -3.95 -19.54
N ILE A 379 28.45 -3.37 -19.26
CA ILE A 379 28.60 -2.25 -18.30
C ILE A 379 27.74 -1.05 -18.70
N PRO A 380 27.76 -0.54 -19.96
CA PRO A 380 26.91 0.60 -20.33
C PRO A 380 25.42 0.30 -20.20
N LYS A 381 25.01 -0.94 -20.49
CA LYS A 381 23.62 -1.39 -20.36
C LYS A 381 23.17 -1.43 -18.89
N ILE A 382 24.04 -1.91 -17.99
CA ILE A 382 23.78 -1.90 -16.54
C ILE A 382 23.77 -0.47 -16.00
N MET A 383 24.72 0.37 -16.41
CA MET A 383 24.78 1.78 -16.02
C MET A 383 23.52 2.53 -16.44
N LEU A 384 23.08 2.39 -17.69
CA LEU A 384 21.83 2.99 -18.17
C LEU A 384 20.66 2.62 -17.26
N ALA A 385 20.56 1.35 -16.90
CA ALA A 385 19.45 0.86 -16.11
C ALA A 385 19.52 1.30 -14.63
N ILE A 386 20.72 1.44 -14.05
CA ILE A 386 20.93 2.08 -12.74
C ILE A 386 20.50 3.55 -12.81
N THR A 387 20.93 4.28 -13.84
CA THR A 387 20.61 5.68 -14.04
C THR A 387 19.11 5.93 -14.16
N VAL A 388 18.40 5.10 -14.94
CA VAL A 388 16.93 5.13 -15.05
C VAL A 388 16.29 5.00 -13.66
N THR A 389 16.72 4.03 -12.85
CA THR A 389 16.19 3.82 -11.49
C THR A 389 16.50 4.99 -10.55
N ALA A 390 17.70 5.56 -10.63
CA ALA A 390 18.07 6.73 -9.84
C ALA A 390 17.21 7.96 -10.22
N CYS A 391 17.03 8.21 -11.51
CA CYS A 391 16.19 9.29 -12.02
C CYS A 391 14.73 9.14 -11.58
N ASP A 392 14.17 7.93 -11.61
CA ASP A 392 12.80 7.67 -11.12
C ASP A 392 12.63 8.02 -9.64
N GLU A 393 13.61 7.67 -8.80
CA GLU A 393 13.55 7.91 -7.36
C GLU A 393 13.73 9.40 -7.02
N VAL A 394 14.62 10.10 -7.74
CA VAL A 394 14.79 11.56 -7.60
C VAL A 394 13.53 12.29 -8.06
N TYR A 395 12.99 11.94 -9.23
CA TYR A 395 11.78 12.57 -9.74
C TYR A 395 10.57 12.30 -8.85
N ARG A 396 10.45 11.11 -8.24
CA ARG A 396 9.40 10.82 -7.27
C ARG A 396 9.39 11.83 -6.11
N LYS A 397 10.57 12.17 -5.58
CA LYS A 397 10.70 13.18 -4.51
C LYS A 397 10.31 14.57 -5.00
N ILE A 398 10.76 14.95 -6.20
CA ILE A 398 10.41 16.23 -6.84
C ILE A 398 8.88 16.31 -7.06
N ALA A 399 8.27 15.25 -7.59
CA ALA A 399 6.84 15.19 -7.87
C ALA A 399 6.00 15.31 -6.59
N CYS A 400 6.39 14.61 -5.50
CA CYS A 400 5.77 14.78 -4.19
C CYS A 400 5.86 16.23 -3.72
N TRP A 401 7.06 16.82 -3.74
CA TRP A 401 7.28 18.21 -3.32
C TRP A 401 6.45 19.20 -4.15
N LEU A 402 6.44 19.07 -5.48
CA LEU A 402 5.61 19.90 -6.36
C LEU A 402 4.13 19.79 -6.03
N ASN A 403 3.64 18.56 -5.80
CA ASN A 403 2.23 18.31 -5.53
C ASN A 403 1.81 18.84 -4.15
N ASP A 404 2.72 18.81 -3.16
CA ASP A 404 2.53 19.42 -1.84
C ASP A 404 2.45 20.95 -1.96
N MET A 405 3.30 21.57 -2.79
CA MET A 405 3.29 23.01 -3.05
C MET A 405 2.06 23.47 -3.85
N GLU A 406 1.52 22.62 -4.74
CA GLU A 406 0.25 22.88 -5.44
C GLU A 406 -0.96 22.93 -4.51
N ASN A 407 -0.83 22.40 -3.29
CA ASN A 407 -1.77 22.53 -2.18
C ASN A 407 -3.22 22.18 -2.59
N TYR A 408 -3.45 20.92 -2.92
CA TYR A 408 -4.78 20.38 -3.24
C TYR A 408 -5.69 20.30 -2.01
N ARG A 409 -6.98 20.60 -2.20
CA ARG A 409 -7.97 20.51 -1.12
C ARG A 409 -8.29 19.05 -0.77
N LEU A 410 -8.55 18.22 -1.77
CA LEU A 410 -9.02 16.83 -1.58
C LEU A 410 -7.87 15.83 -1.70
N GLN A 411 -7.95 14.73 -0.95
CA GLN A 411 -6.99 13.63 -1.03
C GLN A 411 -7.02 12.94 -2.39
N SER A 412 -8.22 12.67 -2.91
CA SER A 412 -8.47 12.10 -4.24
C SER A 412 -7.79 12.92 -5.36
N ALA A 413 -8.02 14.24 -5.35
CA ALA A 413 -7.41 15.17 -6.31
C ALA A 413 -5.89 15.21 -6.20
N TYR A 414 -5.33 15.21 -4.99
CA TYR A 414 -3.88 15.15 -4.81
C TYR A 414 -3.29 13.86 -5.38
N GLU A 415 -3.85 12.70 -5.01
CA GLU A 415 -3.37 11.39 -5.47
C GLU A 415 -3.43 11.30 -7.01
N LYS A 416 -4.55 11.72 -7.61
CA LYS A 416 -4.73 11.73 -9.07
C LYS A 416 -3.67 12.57 -9.78
N ASN A 417 -3.41 13.79 -9.31
CA ASN A 417 -2.43 14.68 -9.93
C ASN A 417 -0.98 14.20 -9.70
N LEU A 418 -0.70 13.58 -8.55
CA LEU A 418 0.61 12.96 -8.30
C LEU A 418 0.84 11.78 -9.24
N ILE A 419 -0.16 10.92 -9.40
CA ILE A 419 -0.12 9.76 -10.30
C ILE A 419 0.17 10.22 -11.74
N ILE A 420 -0.52 11.25 -12.23
CA ILE A 420 -0.29 11.76 -13.59
C ILE A 420 1.16 12.22 -13.77
N LYS A 421 1.71 13.02 -12.85
CA LYS A 421 3.11 13.48 -12.91
C LYS A 421 4.08 12.29 -12.92
N MET A 422 3.89 11.34 -11.99
CA MET A 422 4.75 10.17 -11.86
C MET A 422 4.70 9.26 -13.09
N VAL A 423 3.50 8.94 -13.59
CA VAL A 423 3.31 8.02 -14.72
C VAL A 423 3.89 8.60 -16.01
N LEU A 424 3.70 9.89 -16.27
CA LEU A 424 4.26 10.53 -17.47
C LEU A 424 5.79 10.49 -17.47
N PHE A 425 6.42 10.82 -16.35
CA PHE A 425 7.88 10.73 -16.24
C PHE A 425 8.38 9.29 -16.34
N GLN A 426 7.77 8.37 -15.60
CA GLN A 426 8.13 6.96 -15.63
C GLN A 426 7.97 6.36 -17.03
N PHE A 427 6.93 6.76 -17.78
CA PHE A 427 6.75 6.34 -19.17
C PHE A 427 7.90 6.78 -20.05
N VAL A 428 8.24 8.08 -20.04
CA VAL A 428 9.34 8.61 -20.85
C VAL A 428 10.67 7.97 -20.43
N ASN A 429 11.01 8.01 -19.14
CA ASN A 429 12.24 7.41 -18.63
C ASN A 429 12.34 5.91 -18.93
N SER A 430 11.19 5.20 -18.97
CA SER A 430 11.16 3.77 -19.22
C SER A 430 11.29 3.36 -20.69
N TYR A 431 10.72 4.14 -21.60
CA TYR A 431 10.51 3.72 -23.00
C TYR A 431 11.26 4.58 -24.00
N LEU A 432 11.72 5.79 -23.63
CA LEU A 432 12.38 6.72 -24.56
C LEU A 432 13.62 6.12 -25.22
N SER A 433 14.40 5.36 -24.45
CA SER A 433 15.59 4.69 -24.95
C SER A 433 15.26 3.57 -25.96
N LEU A 434 14.14 2.88 -25.76
CA LEU A 434 13.62 1.88 -26.69
C LEU A 434 13.06 2.54 -27.97
N PHE A 435 12.35 3.66 -27.83
CA PHE A 435 11.88 4.45 -28.96
C PHE A 435 13.05 4.96 -29.82
N TYR A 436 14.10 5.46 -29.17
CA TYR A 436 15.31 5.92 -29.88
C TYR A 436 15.96 4.79 -30.68
N ILE A 437 16.16 3.62 -30.08
CA ILE A 437 16.76 2.48 -30.78
C ILE A 437 15.87 1.99 -31.93
N GLY A 438 14.57 1.84 -31.69
CA GLY A 438 13.64 1.27 -32.67
C GLY A 438 13.36 2.19 -33.86
N PHE A 439 13.19 3.50 -33.63
CA PHE A 439 12.76 4.44 -34.66
C PHE A 439 13.90 5.27 -35.26
N TYR A 440 14.88 5.68 -34.45
CA TYR A 440 15.99 6.51 -34.92
C TYR A 440 17.15 5.65 -35.43
N LEU A 441 17.69 4.77 -34.58
CA LEU A 441 18.80 3.88 -34.96
C LEU A 441 18.35 2.73 -35.89
N LYS A 442 17.09 2.29 -35.78
CA LYS A 442 16.49 1.17 -36.53
C LYS A 442 17.24 -0.17 -36.35
N ASP A 443 17.92 -0.34 -35.23
CA ASP A 443 18.65 -1.55 -34.89
C ASP A 443 17.77 -2.51 -34.07
N MET A 444 17.18 -3.48 -34.77
CA MET A 444 16.24 -4.45 -34.18
C MET A 444 16.92 -5.46 -33.26
N GLU A 445 18.22 -5.74 -33.45
CA GLU A 445 18.97 -6.65 -32.58
C GLU A 445 19.25 -5.97 -31.23
N ARG A 446 19.78 -4.74 -31.27
CA ARG A 446 20.00 -3.92 -30.07
C ARG A 446 18.69 -3.67 -29.31
N LEU A 447 17.58 -3.48 -30.02
CA LEU A 447 16.25 -3.32 -29.41
C LEU A 447 15.82 -4.55 -28.62
N LYS A 448 15.94 -5.75 -29.21
CA LYS A 448 15.59 -7.02 -28.56
C LYS A 448 16.46 -7.27 -27.32
N GLU A 449 17.77 -7.07 -27.44
CA GLU A 449 18.69 -7.22 -26.31
C GLU A 449 18.35 -6.26 -25.17
N MET A 450 18.09 -4.99 -25.50
CA MET A 450 17.80 -3.97 -24.50
C MET A 450 16.44 -4.17 -23.83
N LEU A 451 15.43 -4.61 -24.58
CA LEU A 451 14.13 -5.02 -24.03
C LEU A 451 14.29 -6.15 -23.00
N LEU A 452 15.08 -7.18 -23.32
CA LEU A 452 15.35 -8.29 -22.42
C LEU A 452 16.07 -7.83 -21.15
N VAL A 453 17.15 -7.04 -21.30
CA VAL A 453 17.95 -6.54 -20.17
C VAL A 453 17.12 -5.63 -19.26
N LEU A 454 16.37 -4.68 -19.82
CA LEU A 454 15.52 -3.78 -19.03
C LEU A 454 14.41 -4.55 -18.31
N SER A 455 13.78 -5.53 -18.97
CA SER A 455 12.71 -6.34 -18.37
C SER A 455 13.24 -7.19 -17.22
N LEU A 456 14.38 -7.85 -17.40
CA LEU A 456 15.02 -8.67 -16.38
C LEU A 456 15.48 -7.83 -15.19
N LEU A 457 16.14 -6.70 -15.44
CA LEU A 457 16.64 -5.86 -14.36
C LEU A 457 15.49 -5.24 -13.55
N ARG A 458 14.43 -4.75 -14.20
CA ARG A 458 13.26 -4.23 -13.49
C ARG A 458 12.56 -5.29 -12.65
N SER A 459 12.46 -6.51 -13.17
CA SER A 459 11.91 -7.65 -12.41
C SER A 459 12.75 -7.91 -11.16
N LEU A 460 14.08 -7.96 -11.31
CA LEU A 460 15.01 -8.18 -10.20
C LEU A 460 14.94 -7.04 -9.16
N GLN A 461 14.99 -5.78 -9.60
CA GLN A 461 14.87 -4.62 -8.73
C GLN A 461 13.55 -4.63 -7.95
N ARG A 462 12.44 -4.99 -8.61
CA ARG A 462 11.13 -5.11 -7.95
C ARG A 462 11.17 -6.20 -6.87
N GLN A 463 11.73 -7.37 -7.14
CA GLN A 463 11.85 -8.43 -6.13
C GLN A 463 12.72 -8.01 -4.94
N VAL A 464 13.83 -7.32 -5.19
CA VAL A 464 14.70 -6.79 -4.12
C VAL A 464 13.95 -5.78 -3.25
N ARG A 465 13.26 -4.81 -3.86
CA ARG A 465 12.56 -3.74 -3.15
C ARG A 465 11.35 -4.23 -2.36
N VAL A 466 10.58 -5.16 -2.91
CA VAL A 466 9.30 -5.61 -2.33
C VAL A 466 9.49 -6.74 -1.33
N ASN A 467 10.41 -7.68 -1.59
CA ASN A 467 10.52 -8.90 -0.78
C ASN A 467 11.79 -8.91 0.08
N VAL A 468 12.95 -8.73 -0.54
CA VAL A 468 14.25 -8.92 0.14
C VAL A 468 14.50 -7.85 1.18
N LEU A 469 14.36 -6.58 0.78
CA LEU A 469 14.69 -5.44 1.65
C LEU A 469 13.78 -5.37 2.89
N PRO A 470 12.45 -5.46 2.79
CA PRO A 470 11.59 -5.42 3.97
C PRO A 470 11.79 -6.61 4.90
N SER A 471 12.01 -7.83 4.35
CA SER A 471 12.27 -9.01 5.18
C SER A 471 13.59 -8.89 5.94
N LEU A 472 14.63 -8.34 5.31
CA LEU A 472 15.91 -8.08 5.95
C LEU A 472 15.76 -7.03 7.06
N ILE A 473 15.10 -5.91 6.78
CA ILE A 473 14.85 -4.84 7.76
C ILE A 473 14.06 -5.38 8.95
N LEU A 474 12.98 -6.13 8.70
CA LEU A 474 12.17 -6.73 9.76
C LEU A 474 12.99 -7.67 10.63
N LYS A 475 13.81 -8.55 10.04
CA LYS A 475 14.71 -9.44 10.79
C LYS A 475 15.73 -8.65 11.62
N ILE A 476 16.33 -7.60 11.06
CA ILE A 476 17.27 -6.73 11.77
C ILE A 476 16.57 -6.04 12.94
N GLN A 477 15.40 -5.45 12.73
CA GLN A 477 14.60 -4.80 13.78
C GLN A 477 14.23 -5.79 14.90
N THR A 478 13.81 -7.00 14.54
CA THR A 478 13.48 -8.06 15.51
C THR A 478 14.71 -8.46 16.33
N CYS A 479 15.87 -8.62 15.66
CA CYS A 479 17.14 -8.88 16.34
C CYS A 479 17.51 -7.73 17.29
N MET A 480 17.42 -6.47 16.85
CA MET A 480 17.76 -5.32 17.69
C MET A 480 16.89 -5.19 18.95
N VAL A 481 15.60 -5.53 18.86
CA VAL A 481 14.69 -5.54 20.03
C VAL A 481 15.01 -6.70 20.99
N SER A 482 15.43 -7.85 20.46
CA SER A 482 15.75 -9.05 21.25
C SER A 482 17.07 -8.98 22.02
N VAL A 483 18.08 -8.26 21.52
CA VAL A 483 19.43 -8.21 22.10
C VAL A 483 19.45 -7.59 23.52
N PRO A 484 18.81 -6.43 23.79
CA PRO A 484 18.71 -5.88 25.15
C PRO A 484 17.93 -6.78 26.11
N TRP A 485 16.94 -7.53 25.62
CA TRP A 485 16.15 -8.45 26.44
C TRP A 485 16.95 -9.72 26.77
N PHE A 486 17.70 -10.27 25.82
CA PHE A 486 18.64 -11.39 26.05
C PHE A 486 19.64 -11.02 27.15
N PHE A 487 20.29 -9.86 27.05
CA PHE A 487 21.21 -9.40 28.09
C PHE A 487 20.51 -9.16 29.44
N ARG A 488 19.33 -8.53 29.49
CA ARG A 488 18.58 -8.32 30.75
C ARG A 488 18.03 -9.62 31.35
N ALA A 489 17.65 -10.61 30.54
CA ALA A 489 17.19 -11.92 31.00
C ALA A 489 18.37 -12.73 31.54
N LEU A 490 19.53 -12.68 30.89
CA LEU A 490 20.77 -13.28 31.37
C LEU A 490 21.25 -12.63 32.67
N LEU A 491 21.15 -11.29 32.78
CA LEU A 491 21.41 -10.57 34.03
C LEU A 491 20.39 -10.93 35.13
N ARG A 492 19.09 -11.06 34.81
CA ARG A 492 18.07 -11.49 35.78
C ARG A 492 18.24 -12.94 36.24
N SER A 493 18.67 -13.86 35.37
CA SER A 493 18.96 -15.23 35.78
C SER A 493 20.20 -15.28 36.67
N LYS A 494 21.21 -14.46 36.38
CA LYS A 494 22.45 -14.37 37.19
C LYS A 494 22.22 -13.69 38.54
N VAL A 495 21.34 -12.67 38.60
CA VAL A 495 20.91 -12.05 39.86
C VAL A 495 20.02 -13.01 40.67
N ARG A 496 19.12 -13.79 40.03
CA ARG A 496 18.36 -14.85 40.73
C ARG A 496 19.27 -15.94 41.29
N SER A 497 20.27 -16.41 40.53
CA SER A 497 21.22 -17.40 41.05
C SER A 497 22.06 -16.86 42.21
N LEU A 498 22.47 -15.59 42.17
CA LEU A 498 23.19 -14.93 43.27
C LEU A 498 22.30 -14.73 44.51
N SER A 499 21.02 -14.38 44.34
CA SER A 499 20.07 -14.23 45.46
C SER A 499 19.65 -15.55 46.10
N ILE A 500 19.76 -16.66 45.36
CA ILE A 500 19.51 -18.01 45.89
C ILE A 500 20.76 -18.46 46.66
N LEU A 501 21.98 -18.25 46.13
CA LEU A 501 23.23 -18.53 46.85
C LEU A 501 23.36 -17.77 48.17
N SER A 502 23.01 -16.48 48.22
CA SER A 502 23.04 -15.69 49.47
C SER A 502 21.96 -16.10 50.49
N ARG A 503 20.95 -16.87 50.09
CA ARG A 503 19.91 -17.41 50.98
C ARG A 503 20.30 -18.79 51.55
N TRP A 504 21.22 -19.51 50.89
CA TRP A 504 21.77 -20.78 51.39
C TRP A 504 22.89 -20.58 52.43
N GLU A 505 23.65 -19.49 52.38
CA GLU A 505 24.70 -19.18 53.37
C GLU A 505 24.17 -18.71 54.74
N VAL A 506 22.88 -18.42 54.89
CA VAL A 506 22.29 -17.93 56.16
C VAL A 506 21.51 -19.03 56.92
N THR A 507 21.35 -20.22 56.36
CA THR A 507 20.60 -21.32 57.00
C THR A 507 21.46 -22.45 57.58
N ASP A 508 22.80 -22.32 57.58
CA ASP A 508 23.73 -23.30 58.18
C ASP A 508 24.42 -22.82 59.47
N GLN A 509 23.83 -21.82 60.16
CA GLN A 509 24.20 -21.44 61.53
C GLN A 509 22.96 -21.32 62.43
N SER A 510 22.34 -22.46 62.74
CA SER A 510 21.68 -22.74 64.04
C SER A 510 21.17 -24.18 64.10
#